data_AF-A0A6I7N8Z6-F1
#
_entry.id   AF-A0A6I7N8Z6-F1
#
_cell.length_a   1.000
_cell.length_b   1.000
_cell.length_c   1.000
_cell.angle_alpha   90.00
_cell.angle_beta   90.00
_cell.angle_gamma   90.00
#
_symmetry.space_group_name_H-M   'P 1'
#
loop_
_entity.id
_entity.type
_entity.pdbx_description
1 polymer ?
#
loop_
_entity_poly.entity_id
_entity_poly.type
_entity_poly.pdbx_seq_one_letter_code
_entity_poly.pdbx_strand_id
1 'polypeptide(L)'
;MSWWKSNISKKSTLLTAVLLLFQLQLLILQACYTNPEFEDDLCGVVRRANVIEVSQVFFSPFINGLYSEKEDTVKVEDFRFNFELEYEAIQSSSLHFPGQCIARDCEPKFNVQNISNIQILLKEPFMDLPPGTDIAYLFRFADGTQLSRFREFNRMSQFFTLTFHGETTRAERMKTDFLIFLRNGEQLKFSSTSPYIIN
;
A
#
# COMPACT_ATOMS: atom_id res chain seq x y z
N MET A 1 40.93 -41.43 45.38
CA MET A 1 40.47 -41.35 43.98
C MET A 1 39.28 -40.39 43.76
N SER A 2 39.00 -39.42 44.65
CA SER A 2 37.87 -38.46 44.48
C SER A 2 38.28 -37.08 43.94
N TRP A 3 39.56 -36.71 44.04
CA TRP A 3 40.07 -35.41 43.58
C TRP A 3 40.10 -35.24 42.04
N TRP A 4 40.28 -36.33 41.29
CA TRP A 4 40.30 -36.30 39.82
C TRP A 4 38.92 -36.07 39.19
N LYS A 5 37.85 -36.62 39.81
CA LYS A 5 36.46 -36.40 39.35
C LYS A 5 36.02 -34.94 39.53
N SER A 6 36.54 -34.24 40.55
CA SER A 6 36.20 -32.83 40.84
C SER A 6 36.71 -31.87 39.75
N ASN A 7 37.94 -32.04 39.27
CA ASN A 7 38.52 -31.15 38.26
C ASN A 7 37.92 -31.35 36.86
N ILE A 8 37.51 -32.58 36.51
CA ILE A 8 36.85 -32.87 35.23
C ILE A 8 35.43 -32.30 35.22
N SER A 9 34.69 -32.44 36.32
CA SER A 9 33.37 -31.83 36.49
C SER A 9 33.41 -30.30 36.40
N LYS A 10 34.38 -29.65 37.06
CA LYS A 10 34.56 -28.18 37.00
C LYS A 10 34.91 -27.66 35.59
N LYS A 11 35.72 -28.40 34.83
CA LYS A 11 36.06 -28.05 33.44
C LYS A 11 34.86 -28.23 32.50
N SER A 12 34.06 -29.27 32.70
CA SER A 12 32.83 -29.52 31.93
C SER A 12 31.74 -28.47 32.20
N THR A 13 31.58 -28.03 33.45
CA THR A 13 30.66 -26.94 33.79
C THR A 13 31.11 -25.59 33.25
N LEU A 14 32.44 -25.34 33.20
CA LEU A 14 32.97 -24.12 32.59
C LEU A 14 32.73 -24.10 31.07
N LEU A 15 32.95 -25.23 30.40
CA LEU A 15 32.77 -25.33 28.95
C LEU A 15 31.30 -25.16 28.54
N THR A 16 30.38 -25.74 29.30
CA THR A 16 28.93 -25.59 29.07
C THR A 16 28.45 -24.18 29.35
N ALA A 17 28.97 -23.51 30.39
CA ALA A 17 28.66 -22.12 30.66
C ALA A 17 29.13 -21.18 29.53
N VAL A 18 30.33 -21.39 28.99
CA VAL A 18 30.86 -20.61 27.85
C VAL A 18 30.02 -20.83 26.60
N LEU A 19 29.61 -22.08 26.33
CA LEU A 19 28.74 -22.41 25.19
C LEU A 19 27.37 -21.74 25.31
N LEU A 20 26.77 -21.75 26.51
CA LEU A 20 25.50 -21.09 26.79
C LEU A 20 25.61 -19.57 26.67
N LEU A 21 26.69 -18.96 27.16
CA LEU A 21 26.96 -17.53 27.01
C LEU A 21 27.12 -17.13 25.54
N PHE A 22 27.82 -17.96 24.76
CA PHE A 22 27.98 -17.73 23.32
C PHE A 22 26.65 -17.88 22.56
N GLN A 23 25.84 -18.88 22.91
CA GLN A 23 24.49 -19.03 22.37
C GLN A 23 23.57 -17.85 22.75
N LEU A 24 23.67 -17.35 23.98
CA LEU A 24 22.91 -16.18 24.41
C LEU A 24 23.32 -14.93 23.62
N GLN A 25 24.62 -14.73 23.40
CA GLN A 25 25.13 -13.63 22.57
C GLN A 25 24.66 -13.73 21.11
N LEU A 26 24.64 -14.93 20.53
CA LEU A 26 24.09 -15.18 19.20
C LEU A 26 22.59 -14.87 19.11
N LEU A 27 21.82 -15.21 20.14
CA LEU A 27 20.39 -14.93 20.20
C LEU A 27 20.10 -13.43 20.37
N ILE A 28 20.91 -12.70 21.15
CA ILE A 28 20.78 -11.24 21.32
C ILE A 28 21.10 -10.51 20.01
N LEU A 29 22.07 -10.99 19.21
CA LEU A 29 22.38 -10.41 17.90
C LEU A 29 21.25 -10.63 16.86
N GLN A 30 20.37 -11.61 17.07
CA GLN A 30 19.20 -11.87 16.23
C GLN A 30 17.91 -11.26 16.79
N ALA A 31 17.92 -10.80 18.03
CA ALA A 31 16.77 -10.18 18.67
C ALA A 31 16.58 -8.77 18.13
N CYS A 32 15.68 -8.66 17.16
CA CYS A 32 15.26 -7.40 16.58
C CYS A 32 14.21 -6.76 17.51
N TYR A 33 14.63 -5.78 18.32
CA TYR A 33 13.72 -4.95 19.12
C TYR A 33 13.44 -3.65 18.38
N THR A 34 12.21 -3.48 17.90
CA THR A 34 11.73 -2.24 17.28
C THR A 34 10.93 -1.46 18.32
N ASN A 35 11.36 -0.24 18.64
CA ASN A 35 10.59 0.68 19.49
C ASN A 35 9.32 1.11 18.71
N PRO A 36 8.10 0.92 19.25
CA PRO A 36 6.86 1.27 18.58
C PRO A 36 6.69 2.77 18.27
N GLU A 37 7.48 3.66 18.88
CA GLU A 37 7.44 5.10 18.58
C GLU A 37 7.99 5.48 17.18
N PHE A 38 8.70 4.58 16.49
CA PHE A 38 9.34 4.86 15.19
C PHE A 38 8.81 3.99 14.03
N GLU A 39 7.55 3.54 14.11
CA GLU A 39 6.96 2.62 13.13
C GLU A 39 7.10 3.08 11.67
N ASP A 40 6.91 4.37 11.37
CA ASP A 40 7.01 4.90 10.00
C ASP A 40 8.44 4.90 9.43
N ASP A 41 9.46 5.10 10.29
CA ASP A 41 10.87 5.15 9.88
C ASP A 41 11.49 3.74 9.70
N LEU A 42 10.80 2.70 10.21
CA LEU A 42 11.19 1.30 10.12
C LEU A 42 10.57 0.57 8.92
N CYS A 43 9.65 1.23 8.21
CA CYS A 43 8.96 0.71 7.01
C CYS A 43 9.84 0.72 5.75
N GLY A 44 11.07 0.22 5.88
CA GLY A 44 12.00 0.03 4.78
C GLY A 44 12.35 1.32 4.02
N VAL A 45 13.30 1.19 3.11
CA VAL A 45 13.67 2.31 2.23
C VAL A 45 12.64 2.40 1.10
N VAL A 46 12.16 3.61 0.81
CA VAL A 46 11.30 3.90 -0.36
C VAL A 46 12.03 3.41 -1.63
N ARG A 47 11.44 2.43 -2.32
CA ARG A 47 12.08 1.80 -3.49
C ARG A 47 11.70 2.52 -4.77
N ARG A 48 12.61 2.62 -5.72
CA ARG A 48 12.26 3.07 -7.07
C ARG A 48 11.50 1.96 -7.77
N ALA A 49 10.40 2.31 -8.42
CA ALA A 49 9.58 1.34 -9.14
C ALA A 49 8.91 1.96 -10.37
N ASN A 50 8.43 1.09 -11.24
CA ASN A 50 7.52 1.43 -12.33
C ASN A 50 6.15 0.83 -12.02
N VAL A 51 5.08 1.56 -12.31
CA VAL A 51 3.74 0.94 -12.35
C VAL A 51 3.66 0.06 -13.59
N ILE A 52 3.16 -1.16 -13.42
CA ILE A 52 3.01 -2.12 -14.51
C ILE A 52 1.54 -2.39 -14.83
N GLU A 53 0.67 -2.33 -13.83
CA GLU A 53 -0.75 -2.66 -13.98
C GLU A 53 -1.61 -1.91 -12.96
N VAL A 54 -2.90 -1.74 -13.29
CA VAL A 54 -3.95 -1.42 -12.32
C VAL A 54 -4.59 -2.75 -11.91
N SER A 55 -4.21 -3.29 -10.75
CA SER A 55 -4.64 -4.62 -10.31
C SER A 55 -6.15 -4.69 -10.12
N GLN A 56 -6.74 -3.65 -9.52
CA GLN A 56 -8.19 -3.57 -9.32
C GLN A 56 -8.68 -2.16 -9.02
N VAL A 57 -9.98 -1.96 -9.28
CA VAL A 57 -10.78 -0.82 -8.81
C VAL A 57 -11.98 -1.37 -8.05
N PHE A 58 -12.22 -0.89 -6.84
CA PHE A 58 -13.28 -1.36 -5.95
C PHE A 58 -13.89 -0.22 -5.13
N PHE A 59 -15.07 -0.45 -4.55
CA PHE A 59 -15.89 0.62 -3.95
C PHE A 59 -16.19 0.36 -2.48
N SER A 60 -16.19 1.43 -1.69
CA SER A 60 -16.62 1.42 -0.28
C SER A 60 -18.11 1.77 -0.15
N PRO A 61 -18.78 1.40 0.96
CA PRO A 61 -18.22 0.87 2.21
C PRO A 61 -17.82 -0.61 2.17
N PHE A 62 -16.93 -0.98 3.09
CA PHE A 62 -16.58 -2.36 3.40
C PHE A 62 -17.41 -2.82 4.59
N ILE A 63 -18.45 -3.62 4.34
CA ILE A 63 -19.43 -4.06 5.35
C ILE A 63 -19.46 -5.59 5.34
N ASN A 64 -19.41 -6.20 6.53
CA ASN A 64 -19.46 -7.65 6.70
C ASN A 64 -18.39 -8.43 5.91
N GLY A 65 -17.20 -7.84 5.73
CA GLY A 65 -16.10 -8.50 5.03
C GLY A 65 -16.13 -8.36 3.51
N LEU A 66 -17.04 -7.55 2.96
CA LEU A 66 -17.22 -7.37 1.52
C LEU A 66 -17.21 -5.89 1.13
N TYR A 67 -16.59 -5.59 -0.01
CA TYR A 67 -16.68 -4.28 -0.66
C TYR A 67 -18.01 -4.13 -1.40
N SER A 68 -18.40 -2.89 -1.69
CA SER A 68 -19.65 -2.60 -2.38
C SER A 68 -19.59 -3.02 -3.85
N GLU A 69 -20.61 -3.74 -4.30
CA GLU A 69 -20.78 -4.21 -5.67
C GLU A 69 -21.67 -3.26 -6.48
N LYS A 70 -21.73 -3.46 -7.81
CA LYS A 70 -22.46 -2.58 -8.73
C LYS A 70 -23.99 -2.59 -8.53
N GLU A 71 -24.52 -3.62 -7.85
CA GLU A 71 -25.93 -3.76 -7.50
C GLU A 71 -26.30 -3.01 -6.20
N ASP A 72 -25.31 -2.67 -5.37
CA ASP A 72 -25.57 -2.06 -4.06
C ASP A 72 -26.00 -0.60 -4.17
N THR A 73 -26.56 -0.08 -3.08
CA THR A 73 -26.87 1.35 -2.92
C THR A 73 -26.08 1.91 -1.76
N VAL A 74 -25.33 2.97 -2.02
CA VAL A 74 -24.37 3.57 -1.11
C VAL A 74 -24.63 5.07 -1.02
N LYS A 75 -24.57 5.62 0.18
CA LYS A 75 -24.66 7.07 0.37
C LYS A 75 -23.38 7.77 -0.07
N VAL A 76 -23.49 9.00 -0.59
CA VAL A 76 -22.34 9.82 -0.99
C VAL A 76 -21.30 9.94 0.15
N GLU A 77 -21.76 10.08 1.39
CA GLU A 77 -20.90 10.21 2.58
C GLU A 77 -19.98 9.00 2.82
N ASP A 78 -20.46 7.80 2.47
CA ASP A 78 -19.76 6.53 2.68
C ASP A 78 -19.06 6.03 1.41
N PHE A 79 -19.44 6.56 0.25
CA PHE A 79 -18.89 6.15 -1.03
C PHE A 79 -17.42 6.53 -1.16
N ARG A 80 -16.57 5.55 -1.45
CA ARG A 80 -15.16 5.76 -1.83
C ARG A 80 -14.84 5.02 -3.11
N PHE A 81 -14.01 5.65 -3.92
CA PHE A 81 -13.40 5.04 -5.10
C PHE A 81 -12.00 4.58 -4.69
N ASN A 82 -11.78 3.27 -4.69
CA ASN A 82 -10.50 2.69 -4.31
C ASN A 82 -9.85 2.00 -5.51
N PHE A 83 -8.53 2.03 -5.56
CA PHE A 83 -7.78 1.33 -6.59
C PHE A 83 -6.45 0.82 -6.05
N GLU A 84 -5.99 -0.26 -6.67
CA GLU A 84 -4.72 -0.91 -6.36
C GLU A 84 -3.82 -0.90 -7.59
N LEU A 85 -2.55 -0.55 -7.37
CA LEU A 85 -1.54 -0.48 -8.43
C LEU A 85 -0.46 -1.52 -8.20
N GLU A 86 -0.10 -2.23 -9.26
CA GLU A 86 1.03 -3.16 -9.22
C GLU A 86 2.32 -2.46 -9.65
N TYR A 87 3.39 -2.71 -8.91
CA TYR A 87 4.69 -2.09 -9.12
C TYR A 87 5.79 -3.12 -9.38
N GLU A 88 6.62 -2.85 -10.38
CA GLU A 88 7.87 -3.54 -10.58
C GLU A 88 9.02 -2.70 -10.00
N ALA A 89 9.73 -3.24 -9.01
CA ALA A 89 10.86 -2.57 -8.41
C ALA A 89 12.03 -2.50 -9.39
N ILE A 90 12.53 -1.29 -9.63
CA ILE A 90 13.76 -1.08 -10.40
C ILE A 90 14.91 -1.48 -9.47
N GLN A 91 15.65 -2.53 -9.84
CA GLN A 91 16.75 -3.05 -9.02
C GLN A 91 17.65 -1.91 -8.53
N SER A 92 17.69 -1.73 -7.21
CA SER A 92 18.72 -0.98 -6.52
C SER A 92 19.49 -1.96 -5.63
N SER A 93 20.82 -1.94 -5.75
CA SER A 93 21.71 -2.70 -4.89
C SER A 93 21.57 -2.21 -3.45
N SER A 94 20.69 -2.85 -2.69
CA SER A 94 20.58 -2.59 -1.26
C SER A 94 21.66 -3.40 -0.54
N LEU A 95 22.74 -2.73 -0.15
CA LEU A 95 23.65 -3.28 0.86
C LEU A 95 22.85 -3.44 2.16
N HIS A 96 22.36 -4.66 2.42
CA HIS A 96 21.75 -5.00 3.70
C HIS A 96 22.90 -5.18 4.69
N PHE A 97 23.12 -4.18 5.55
CA PHE A 97 24.09 -4.31 6.63
C PHE A 97 23.50 -5.21 7.73
N PRO A 98 24.24 -6.22 8.23
CA PRO A 98 23.74 -7.07 9.30
C PRO A 98 23.35 -6.23 10.53
N GLY A 99 22.13 -6.44 11.05
CA GLY A 99 21.57 -5.69 12.18
C GLY A 99 20.47 -4.68 11.82
N GLN A 100 20.10 -4.54 10.54
CA GLN A 100 18.92 -3.75 10.16
C GLN A 100 17.62 -4.55 10.36
N CYS A 101 16.78 -4.04 11.26
CA CYS A 101 15.44 -4.49 11.52
C CYS A 101 14.46 -3.83 10.55
N ILE A 102 13.86 -4.61 9.65
CA ILE A 102 12.74 -4.15 8.82
C ILE A 102 11.47 -4.74 9.43
N ALA A 103 10.53 -3.89 9.82
CA ALA A 103 9.22 -4.34 10.25
C ALA A 103 8.51 -5.02 9.07
N ARG A 104 8.06 -6.27 9.25
CA ARG A 104 7.38 -7.04 8.20
C ARG A 104 5.93 -6.60 7.96
N ASP A 105 5.35 -5.87 8.90
CA ASP A 105 3.94 -5.44 8.88
C ASP A 105 3.73 -4.06 8.23
N CYS A 106 4.76 -3.53 7.56
CA CYS A 106 4.71 -2.21 6.93
C CYS A 106 4.16 -2.24 5.50
N GLU A 107 3.32 -1.26 5.14
CA GLU A 107 2.95 -1.02 3.75
C GLU A 107 4.16 -0.46 2.98
N PRO A 108 4.60 -1.11 1.89
CA PRO A 108 5.73 -0.63 1.11
C PRO A 108 5.40 0.68 0.39
N LYS A 109 6.35 1.63 0.41
CA LYS A 109 6.25 2.90 -0.32
C LYS A 109 7.19 2.92 -1.53
N PHE A 110 6.72 3.48 -2.64
CA PHE A 110 7.43 3.50 -3.91
C PHE A 110 7.68 4.91 -4.43
N ASN A 111 8.84 5.14 -5.03
CA ASN A 111 9.09 6.28 -5.89
C ASN A 111 8.84 5.85 -7.34
N VAL A 112 7.68 6.21 -7.86
CA VAL A 112 7.19 5.73 -9.15
C VAL A 112 7.65 6.67 -10.26
N GLN A 113 8.41 6.14 -11.21
CA GLN A 113 9.15 6.96 -12.18
C GLN A 113 8.45 7.12 -13.52
N ASN A 114 7.57 6.19 -13.88
CA ASN A 114 6.97 6.10 -15.21
C ASN A 114 5.56 6.69 -15.32
N ILE A 115 4.94 7.17 -14.24
CA ILE A 115 3.63 7.82 -14.31
C ILE A 115 3.77 9.27 -14.80
N SER A 116 2.89 9.66 -15.72
CA SER A 116 2.71 11.02 -16.21
C SER A 116 1.43 11.64 -15.63
N ASN A 117 0.30 10.94 -15.73
CA ASN A 117 -0.99 11.43 -15.26
C ASN A 117 -1.95 10.28 -14.90
N ILE A 118 -2.95 10.57 -14.06
CA ILE A 118 -4.02 9.64 -13.69
C ILE A 118 -5.36 10.33 -13.97
N GLN A 119 -6.30 9.61 -14.60
CA GLN A 119 -7.64 10.14 -14.94
C GLN A 119 -8.74 9.13 -14.64
N ILE A 120 -9.95 9.65 -14.47
CA ILE A 120 -11.18 8.86 -14.37
C ILE A 120 -12.14 9.38 -15.43
N LEU A 121 -12.33 8.64 -16.52
CA LEU A 121 -13.24 9.03 -17.61
C LEU A 121 -14.60 8.39 -17.45
N LEU A 122 -15.67 9.17 -17.65
CA LEU A 122 -17.03 8.64 -17.72
C LEU A 122 -17.27 7.87 -19.03
N LYS A 123 -17.90 6.70 -18.93
CA LYS A 123 -18.35 5.91 -20.09
C LYS A 123 -19.81 6.16 -20.45
N GLU A 124 -20.59 6.62 -19.48
CA GLU A 124 -22.01 6.95 -19.60
C GLU A 124 -22.29 8.28 -18.90
N PRO A 125 -23.41 8.94 -19.20
CA PRO A 125 -23.76 10.19 -18.53
C PRO A 125 -23.93 9.99 -17.01
N PHE A 126 -23.47 10.95 -16.22
CA PHE A 126 -23.58 10.94 -14.76
C PHE A 126 -23.59 12.37 -14.22
N MET A 127 -24.54 12.74 -13.34
CA MET A 127 -24.68 14.12 -12.83
C MET A 127 -24.70 15.20 -13.93
N ASP A 128 -25.48 14.97 -15.00
CA ASP A 128 -25.55 15.83 -16.19
C ASP A 128 -24.23 16.00 -16.98
N LEU A 129 -23.16 15.28 -16.59
CA LEU A 129 -21.91 15.24 -17.34
C LEU A 129 -22.03 14.23 -18.50
N PRO A 130 -21.58 14.59 -19.71
CA PRO A 130 -21.63 13.68 -20.85
C PRO A 130 -20.56 12.57 -20.73
N PRO A 131 -20.74 11.45 -21.46
CA PRO A 131 -19.70 10.45 -21.64
C PRO A 131 -18.40 11.06 -22.18
N GLY A 132 -17.26 10.53 -21.76
CA GLY A 132 -15.92 11.02 -22.13
C GLY A 132 -15.38 12.13 -21.23
N THR A 133 -16.18 12.62 -20.27
CA THR A 133 -15.73 13.66 -19.31
C THR A 133 -14.76 13.07 -18.29
N ASP A 134 -13.63 13.76 -18.06
CA ASP A 134 -12.71 13.47 -16.94
C ASP A 134 -13.27 14.01 -15.63
N ILE A 135 -13.58 13.10 -14.70
CA ILE A 135 -14.16 13.39 -13.39
C ILE A 135 -13.17 13.28 -12.24
N ALA A 136 -11.86 13.17 -12.51
CA ALA A 136 -10.83 13.12 -11.46
C ALA A 136 -10.88 14.32 -10.49
N TYR A 137 -11.44 15.46 -10.89
CA TYR A 137 -11.61 16.64 -10.02
C TYR A 137 -12.68 16.46 -8.92
N LEU A 138 -13.59 15.50 -9.08
CA LEU A 138 -14.60 15.13 -8.08
C LEU A 138 -14.04 14.23 -6.98
N PHE A 139 -12.80 13.76 -7.11
CA PHE A 139 -12.19 12.82 -6.18
C PHE A 139 -11.02 13.44 -5.42
N ARG A 140 -10.94 13.16 -4.12
CA ARG A 140 -9.90 13.67 -3.23
C ARG A 140 -9.28 12.58 -2.39
N PHE A 141 -7.98 12.71 -2.16
CA PHE A 141 -7.27 11.92 -1.16
C PHE A 141 -7.61 12.39 0.27
N ALA A 142 -7.19 11.62 1.27
CA ALA A 142 -7.45 11.93 2.68
C ALA A 142 -6.82 13.25 3.15
N ASP A 143 -5.74 13.69 2.52
CA ASP A 143 -5.08 14.98 2.75
C ASP A 143 -5.83 16.17 2.10
N GLY A 144 -6.92 15.91 1.38
CA GLY A 144 -7.72 16.90 0.65
C GLY A 144 -7.22 17.19 -0.77
N THR A 145 -6.11 16.59 -1.20
CA THR A 145 -5.56 16.76 -2.55
C THR A 145 -6.52 16.18 -3.59
N GLN A 146 -6.84 16.95 -4.63
CA GLN A 146 -7.66 16.47 -5.75
C GLN A 146 -6.86 15.54 -6.66
N LEU A 147 -7.46 14.43 -7.12
CA LEU A 147 -6.80 13.48 -8.02
C LEU A 147 -6.33 14.16 -9.32
N SER A 148 -7.13 15.05 -9.89
CA SER A 148 -6.76 15.80 -11.11
C SER A 148 -5.48 16.63 -10.97
N ARG A 149 -5.12 17.02 -9.74
CA ARG A 149 -3.93 17.82 -9.40
C ARG A 149 -2.79 16.98 -8.81
N PHE A 150 -3.01 15.70 -8.59
CA PHE A 150 -2.03 14.82 -7.96
C PHE A 150 -0.82 14.62 -8.89
N ARG A 151 0.35 15.05 -8.43
CA ARG A 151 1.63 14.92 -9.15
C ARG A 151 2.75 14.35 -8.29
N GLU A 152 2.44 13.97 -7.05
CA GLU A 152 3.39 13.44 -6.09
C GLU A 152 3.52 11.93 -6.23
N PHE A 153 4.34 11.50 -7.19
CA PHE A 153 4.64 10.08 -7.41
C PHE A 153 5.81 9.59 -6.54
N ASN A 154 6.24 10.43 -5.59
CA ASN A 154 7.27 10.12 -4.59
C ASN A 154 6.56 9.60 -3.33
N ARG A 155 6.82 8.35 -2.93
CA ARG A 155 6.19 7.67 -1.77
C ARG A 155 4.74 7.22 -2.01
N MET A 156 4.45 6.72 -3.20
CA MET A 156 3.19 6.07 -3.53
C MET A 156 3.00 4.77 -2.75
N SER A 157 1.79 4.58 -2.23
CA SER A 157 1.26 3.34 -1.69
C SER A 157 0.84 2.38 -2.80
N GLN A 158 0.58 1.11 -2.46
CA GLN A 158 -0.07 0.16 -3.37
C GLN A 158 -1.58 0.40 -3.44
N PHE A 159 -2.18 0.77 -2.30
CA PHE A 159 -3.61 0.99 -2.16
C PHE A 159 -3.93 2.47 -2.06
N PHE A 160 -4.95 2.90 -2.80
CA PHE A 160 -5.42 4.28 -2.78
C PHE A 160 -6.92 4.31 -2.52
N THR A 161 -7.33 5.27 -1.69
CA THR A 161 -8.72 5.56 -1.37
C THR A 161 -9.02 7.01 -1.70
N LEU A 162 -10.06 7.22 -2.50
CA LEU A 162 -10.54 8.53 -2.89
C LEU A 162 -11.95 8.78 -2.37
N THR A 163 -12.14 9.95 -1.79
CA THR A 163 -13.45 10.46 -1.39
C THR A 163 -14.10 11.19 -2.56
N PHE A 164 -15.36 10.88 -2.82
CA PHE A 164 -16.16 11.54 -3.84
C PHE A 164 -16.81 12.81 -3.30
N HIS A 165 -16.77 13.88 -4.08
CA HIS A 165 -17.30 15.21 -3.74
C HIS A 165 -18.28 15.71 -4.82
N GLY A 166 -19.15 14.85 -5.31
CA GLY A 166 -20.30 15.23 -6.12
C GLY A 166 -21.62 15.09 -5.36
N GLU A 167 -22.68 15.70 -5.88
CA GLU A 167 -24.04 15.59 -5.35
C GLU A 167 -24.93 14.90 -6.38
N THR A 168 -25.68 13.87 -5.98
CA THR A 168 -26.61 13.19 -6.89
C THR A 168 -28.05 13.58 -6.53
N THR A 169 -28.85 13.97 -7.53
CA THR A 169 -30.28 14.30 -7.31
C THR A 169 -31.17 13.06 -7.31
N ARG A 170 -30.64 11.94 -7.80
CA ARG A 170 -31.30 10.62 -7.88
C ARG A 170 -30.25 9.52 -7.72
N ALA A 171 -30.71 8.30 -7.45
CA ALA A 171 -29.84 7.12 -7.43
C ALA A 171 -29.21 6.89 -8.81
N GLU A 172 -27.91 7.15 -8.95
CA GLU A 172 -27.17 6.97 -10.19
C GLU A 172 -25.90 6.15 -9.94
N ARG A 173 -25.40 5.48 -10.97
CA ARG A 173 -24.13 4.74 -10.92
C ARG A 173 -23.14 5.35 -11.89
N MET A 174 -21.87 5.35 -11.53
CA MET A 174 -20.78 5.76 -12.40
C MET A 174 -20.23 4.55 -13.15
N LYS A 175 -20.27 4.61 -14.49
CA LYS A 175 -19.45 3.72 -15.33
C LYS A 175 -18.20 4.46 -15.77
N THR A 176 -17.03 3.96 -15.41
CA THR A 176 -15.77 4.69 -15.60
C THR A 176 -14.71 3.84 -16.28
N ASP A 177 -13.80 4.52 -16.97
CA ASP A 177 -12.49 4.01 -17.33
C ASP A 177 -11.44 4.75 -16.47
N PHE A 178 -10.76 4.02 -15.58
CA PHE A 178 -9.62 4.51 -14.84
C PHE A 178 -8.36 4.36 -15.70
N LEU A 179 -7.66 5.48 -15.92
CA LEU A 179 -6.54 5.56 -16.84
C LEU A 179 -5.28 6.04 -16.13
N ILE A 180 -4.18 5.34 -16.33
CA ILE A 180 -2.83 5.81 -15.96
C ILE A 180 -2.03 6.00 -17.24
N PHE A 181 -1.64 7.24 -17.49
CA PHE A 181 -0.77 7.60 -18.61
C PHE A 181 0.68 7.45 -18.18
N LEU A 182 1.40 6.62 -18.91
CA LEU A 182 2.82 6.39 -18.69
C LEU A 182 3.67 7.38 -19.50
N ARG A 183 4.87 7.69 -19.02
CA ARG A 183 5.81 8.62 -19.66
C ARG A 183 6.35 8.10 -20.99
N ASN A 184 6.26 6.79 -21.24
CA ASN A 184 6.60 6.18 -22.53
C ASN A 184 5.48 6.32 -23.59
N GLY A 185 4.32 6.90 -23.23
CA GLY A 185 3.16 7.07 -24.11
C GLY A 185 2.12 5.94 -24.03
N GLU A 186 2.39 4.88 -23.27
CA GLU A 186 1.41 3.81 -23.03
C GLU A 186 0.34 4.26 -22.03
N GLN A 187 -0.80 3.58 -22.05
CA GLN A 187 -1.90 3.78 -21.10
C GLN A 187 -2.28 2.46 -20.44
N LEU A 188 -2.34 2.47 -19.12
CA LEU A 188 -2.98 1.39 -18.35
C LEU A 188 -4.44 1.76 -18.16
N LYS A 189 -5.34 0.84 -18.45
CA LYS A 189 -6.79 1.08 -18.45
C LYS A 189 -7.53 0.01 -17.66
N PHE A 190 -8.39 0.44 -16.75
CA PHE A 190 -9.29 -0.44 -16.01
C PHE A 190 -10.73 0.08 -16.10
N SER A 191 -11.65 -0.71 -16.64
CA SER A 191 -13.08 -0.35 -16.69
C SER A 191 -13.80 -0.80 -15.41
N SER A 192 -14.60 0.07 -14.81
CA SER A 192 -15.38 -0.26 -13.61
C SER A 192 -16.81 0.29 -13.67
N THR A 193 -17.68 -0.24 -12.82
CA THR A 193 -19.04 0.27 -12.57
C THR A 193 -19.26 0.34 -11.07
N SER A 194 -19.58 1.53 -10.57
CA SER A 194 -19.84 1.76 -9.15
C SER A 194 -21.17 1.15 -8.71
N PRO A 195 -21.40 0.97 -7.40
CA PRO A 195 -22.75 0.91 -6.84
C PRO A 195 -23.60 2.12 -7.24
N TYR A 196 -24.89 2.04 -6.96
CA TYR A 196 -25.78 3.20 -6.98
C TYR A 196 -25.41 4.17 -5.85
N ILE A 197 -25.37 5.45 -6.17
CA ILE A 197 -24.96 6.52 -5.27
C ILE A 197 -26.17 7.40 -4.98
N ILE A 198 -26.49 7.56 -3.70
CA ILE A 198 -27.59 8.38 -3.21
C ILE A 198 -27.08 9.44 -2.22
N ASN A 199 -27.73 10.59 -2.16
CA ASN A 199 -27.50 11.56 -1.08
C ASN A 199 -28.08 11.06 0.27
#